data_AF-A0A377DLL4-F1
#
_entry.id   AF-A0A377DLL4-F1
#
_cell.length_a   1.000
_cell.length_b   1.000
_cell.length_c   1.000
_cell.angle_alpha   90.00
_cell.angle_beta   90.00
_cell.angle_gamma   90.00
#
_symmetry.space_group_name_H-M   'P 1'
#
loop_
_entity.id
_entity.type
_entity.pdbx_description
1 polymer ?
#
loop_
_entity_poly.entity_id
_entity_poly.type
_entity_poly.pdbx_seq_one_letter_code
_entity_poly.pdbx_strand_id
1 'polypeptide(L)' 'MNNFNLHTPTRILFGKGAIAGLREQIPHDARVLITYGGGSVKKTGVLDQVSGCPERHGRAGIWRY' A
#
# COMPACT_ATOMS: atom_id res chain seq x y z
N MET A 1 16.80 27.64 16.21
CA MET A 1 16.80 26.26 15.68
C MET A 1 18.25 25.80 15.67
N ASN A 2 18.55 24.65 16.27
CA ASN A 2 19.92 24.11 16.29
C ASN A 2 20.20 23.28 15.03
N ASN A 3 21.47 23.08 14.72
CA ASN A 3 21.87 22.28 13.56
C ASN A 3 21.49 20.81 13.75
N PHE A 4 20.90 20.22 12.71
CA PHE A 4 20.60 18.80 12.64
C PHE A 4 20.91 18.25 11.25
N ASN A 5 21.28 16.97 11.19
CA ASN A 5 21.37 16.19 9.96
C ASN A 5 20.22 15.18 9.96
N LEU A 6 19.36 15.24 8.93
CA LEU A 6 18.23 14.33 8.78
C LEU A 6 18.47 13.40 7.59
N HIS A 7 18.51 12.10 7.85
CA HIS A 7 18.55 11.07 6.82
C HIS A 7 17.26 10.26 6.84
N THR A 8 16.51 10.30 5.74
CA THR A 8 15.24 9.57 5.58
C THR A 8 15.34 8.68 4.34
N PRO A 9 15.75 7.41 4.49
CA PRO A 9 15.88 6.48 3.37
C PRO A 9 14.52 6.07 2.78
N THR A 10 13.44 6.30 3.53
CA THR A 10 12.07 5.99 3.13
C THR A 10 11.56 7.01 2.13
N ARG A 11 11.10 6.54 0.96
CA ARG A 11 10.39 7.37 -0.01
C ARG A 11 8.95 7.60 0.44
N ILE A 12 8.58 8.86 0.64
CA ILE A 12 7.23 9.26 1.04
C ILE A 12 6.44 9.70 -0.20
N LEU A 13 5.36 8.98 -0.51
CA LEU A 13 4.38 9.39 -1.51
C LEU A 13 3.25 10.15 -0.81
N PHE A 14 3.17 11.47 -1.00
CA PHE A 14 2.17 12.32 -0.35
C PHE A 14 1.27 13.01 -1.37
N GLY A 15 -0.02 13.17 -1.04
CA GLY A 15 -1.01 13.84 -1.89
C GLY A 15 -2.19 12.97 -2.29
N LYS A 16 -3.23 13.60 -2.84
CA LYS A 16 -4.43 12.90 -3.33
C LYS A 16 -4.06 12.02 -4.53
N GLY A 17 -4.40 10.74 -4.48
CA GLY A 17 -4.09 9.79 -5.56
C GLY A 17 -2.67 9.21 -5.52
N ALA A 18 -1.87 9.49 -4.49
CA ALA A 18 -0.51 8.96 -4.34
C ALA A 18 -0.44 7.41 -4.38
N ILE A 19 -1.53 6.73 -4.04
CA ILE A 19 -1.65 5.27 -4.13
C ILE A 19 -1.46 4.76 -5.57
N ALA A 20 -1.79 5.56 -6.60
CA ALA A 20 -1.58 5.16 -8.00
C ALA A 20 -0.09 4.95 -8.33
N GLY A 21 0.79 5.78 -7.77
CA GLY A 21 2.24 5.67 -7.94
C GLY A 21 2.88 4.53 -7.12
N LEU A 22 2.13 3.89 -6.22
CA LEU A 22 2.63 2.79 -5.40
C LEU A 22 3.08 1.59 -6.26
N ARG A 23 2.34 1.28 -7.33
CA ARG A 23 2.65 0.17 -8.23
C ARG A 23 4.01 0.30 -8.91
N GLU A 24 4.42 1.53 -9.21
CA GLU A 24 5.72 1.80 -9.82
C GLU A 24 6.88 1.62 -8.84
N GLN A 25 6.60 1.60 -7.53
CA GLN A 25 7.61 1.40 -6.48
C GLN A 25 7.75 -0.06 -6.04
N ILE A 26 6.90 -0.97 -6.51
CA ILE A 26 6.92 -2.38 -6.15
C ILE A 26 7.38 -3.18 -7.37
N PRO A 27 8.45 -3.99 -7.26
CA PRO A 27 8.85 -4.90 -8.33
C PRO A 27 7.72 -5.83 -8.76
N HIS A 28 7.57 -6.07 -10.07
CA HIS A 28 6.47 -6.87 -10.63
C HIS A 28 6.45 -8.33 -10.15
N ASP A 29 7.60 -8.85 -9.74
CA ASP A 29 7.83 -10.20 -9.25
C ASP A 29 7.77 -10.30 -7.71
N ALA A 30 7.55 -9.19 -7.01
CA ALA A 30 7.51 -9.16 -5.56
C ALA A 30 6.25 -9.87 -5.03
N ARG A 31 6.45 -10.82 -4.10
CA ARG A 31 5.37 -11.39 -3.29
C ARG A 31 5.10 -10.47 -2.10
N VAL A 32 3.97 -9.77 -2.13
CA VAL A 32 3.58 -8.80 -1.10
C VAL A 32 2.53 -9.38 -0.16
N LEU A 33 2.77 -9.28 1.15
CA LEU A 33 1.78 -9.56 2.19
C LEU A 33 1.13 -8.24 2.63
N ILE A 34 -0.19 -8.15 2.52
CA ILE A 34 -0.95 -6.97 2.97
C ILE A 34 -1.61 -7.31 4.29
N THR A 35 -1.20 -6.63 5.36
CA THR A 35 -1.81 -6.74 6.69
C THR A 35 -2.65 -5.50 6.98
N TYR A 36 -3.91 -5.69 7.39
CA TYR A 36 -4.80 -4.59 7.80
C TYR A 36 -5.67 -5.03 8.98
N GLY A 37 -6.12 -4.06 9.78
CA GLY A 37 -6.95 -4.29 10.98
C GLY A 37 -8.44 -4.48 10.68
N GLY A 38 -9.31 -4.12 11.64
CA GLY A 38 -10.74 -4.46 11.73
C GLY A 38 -11.72 -4.04 10.60
N GLY A 39 -11.25 -3.79 9.38
CA GLY A 39 -12.09 -3.70 8.17
C GLY A 39 -12.30 -2.30 7.61
N SER A 40 -11.78 -1.24 8.25
CA SER A 40 -11.90 0.13 7.72
C SER A 40 -11.29 0.29 6.33
N VAL A 41 -10.17 -0.39 6.06
CA VAL A 41 -9.45 -0.35 4.77
C VAL A 41 -10.26 -1.02 3.63
N LYS A 42 -11.15 -1.95 3.96
CA LYS A 42 -12.13 -2.51 3.02
C LYS A 42 -13.28 -1.54 2.77
N LYS A 43 -13.82 -0.93 3.83
CA LYS A 43 -14.94 0.04 3.72
C LYS A 43 -14.57 1.27 2.89
N THR A 44 -13.31 1.71 2.96
CA THR A 44 -12.82 2.87 2.20
C THR A 44 -12.33 2.53 0.79
N GLY A 45 -12.33 1.26 0.38
CA GLY A 45 -11.84 0.82 -0.93
C GLY A 45 -10.32 0.99 -1.13
N VAL A 46 -9.57 1.28 -0.07
CA VAL A 46 -8.11 1.45 -0.13
C VAL A 46 -7.43 0.12 -0.48
N LEU A 47 -7.98 -0.99 0.01
CA LEU A 47 -7.48 -2.32 -0.34
C LEU A 47 -7.61 -2.59 -1.85
N ASP A 48 -8.72 -2.20 -2.46
CA ASP A 48 -8.95 -2.30 -3.90
C ASP A 48 -7.99 -1.40 -4.67
N GLN A 49 -7.66 -0.21 -4.17
CA GLN A 49 -6.70 0.69 -4.82
C GLN A 49 -5.27 0.14 -4.81
N VAL A 50 -4.85 -0.55 -3.74
CA VAL A 50 -3.51 -1.14 -3.62
C VAL A 50 -3.40 -2.43 -4.43
N SER A 51 -4.41 -3.29 -4.36
CA SER A 51 -4.45 -4.54 -5.13
C SER A 51 -4.66 -4.24 -6.62
N GLY A 52 -5.32 -3.12 -6.91
CA GLY A 52 -5.91 -2.71 -8.19
C GLY A 52 -6.55 -3.87 -8.96
N CYS A 53 -7.17 -4.77 -8.19
CA CYS A 53 -8.05 -5.82 -8.62
C CYS A 53 -9.38 -5.51 -7.92
N PRO A 54 -10.43 -5.10 -8.65
CA PRO A 54 -11.77 -5.17 -8.10
C PRO A 54 -12.04 -6.64 -7.78
N GLU A 55 -12.60 -6.99 -6.62
CA GLU A 55 -12.87 -8.37 -6.12
C GLU A 55 -13.53 -9.34 -7.14
N ARG A 56 -12.81 -9.72 -8.20
CA ARG A 56 -13.15 -10.74 -9.17
C ARG A 56 -12.04 -11.76 -9.15
N HIS A 57 -12.32 -12.83 -8.40
CA HIS A 57 -11.83 -14.19 -8.60
C HIS A 57 -10.31 -14.36 -8.77
N GLY A 58 -9.69 -14.86 -7.69
CA GLY A 58 -8.57 -15.81 -7.80
C GLY A 58 -7.18 -15.24 -7.52
N ARG A 59 -6.61 -15.72 -6.41
CA ARG A 59 -5.17 -15.68 -6.03
C ARG A 59 -4.61 -14.35 -5.53
N ALA A 60 -5.22 -13.80 -4.47
CA ALA A 60 -4.49 -13.05 -3.45
C ALA A 60 -4.85 -13.64 -2.10
N GLY A 61 -3.88 -14.30 -1.44
CA GLY A 61 -4.08 -14.88 -0.10
C GLY A 61 -4.19 -13.77 0.94
N ILE A 62 -5.40 -13.26 1.12
CA ILE A 62 -5.74 -12.37 2.24
C ILE A 62 -5.90 -13.28 3.46
N TRP A 63 -4.85 -13.41 4.25
CA TRP A 63 -4.92 -14.11 5.53
C TRP A 63 -5.63 -13.22 6.54
N ARG A 64 -6.80 -13.67 6.98
CA ARG A 64 -7.57 -13.10 8.09
C ARG A 64 -7.24 -13.97 9.30
N TYR A 65 -6.75 -13.39 10.39
CA TYR A 65 -6.87 -14.00 11.71
C TYR A 65 -8.33 -13.90 12.16
#